data_AF-A0A9D1U5U3-F1
#
_entry.id   AF-A0A9D1U5U3-F1
#
_cell.length_a   1.000
_cell.length_b   1.000
_cell.length_c   1.000
_cell.angle_alpha   90.00
_cell.angle_beta   90.00
_cell.angle_gamma   90.00
#
_symmetry.space_group_name_H-M   'P 1'
#
loop_
_entity.id
_entity.type
_entity.pdbx_description
1 polymer ?
#
loop_
_entity_poly.entity_id
_entity_poly.type
_entity_poly.pdbx_seq_one_letter_code
_entity_poly.pdbx_strand_id
1 'polypeptide(L)'
;MELPCKLPLLLDGATGTQLMAAGMPADACPEQWALEHPQVVLDLQRRYILAGCDVLYAPTFGANRARLAPFGLEGRVRALNRDLVALSRAAADACPKSRCLVAGTLSPTGRQSPSPAEAPFDEWVAIFAEQAAALADAGADLLVCETMTSLGEARAALLAARQTGKPVIVTLTVDREGETLSGARLLPAVITLQALGAAAVGLNCSFGPAGMEEPLAQALPHAAVPLAAKPSAMAPDGGNLSPLQFGQAMERLLDAGASVVGGCCGTSPEHLAVLRGVVDGHPTVAPREIDFDACAVESEAFFLADDLEYGAPLPCDSDLADRLIEAEEEGNVALVELVQPGDLDCLLEFGGMSRLPVMVRTDRARLLDEALRRFPGRLLVDSLCEMERPLLEEIAARYGAVVF
;
A
#
# COMPACT_ATOMS: atom_id res chain seq x y z
N MET A 1 8.03 3.82 -10.84
CA MET A 1 7.38 3.83 -12.18
C MET A 1 6.17 4.73 -12.10
N GLU A 2 5.94 5.59 -13.09
CA GLU A 2 4.83 6.55 -13.07
C GLU A 2 3.49 5.91 -13.47
N LEU A 3 2.39 6.51 -13.03
CA LEU A 3 1.05 6.10 -13.43
C LEU A 3 0.77 6.52 -14.89
N PRO A 4 0.17 5.65 -15.72
CA PRO A 4 -0.04 5.90 -17.15
C PRO A 4 -1.29 6.76 -17.45
N CYS A 5 -1.61 7.73 -16.59
CA CYS A 5 -2.83 8.54 -16.68
C CYS A 5 -2.61 9.95 -16.10
N LYS A 6 -3.48 10.88 -16.52
CA LYS A 6 -3.46 12.27 -16.04
C LYS A 6 -4.08 12.36 -14.64
N LEU A 7 -3.46 13.13 -13.77
CA LEU A 7 -3.98 13.44 -12.43
C LEU A 7 -4.83 14.73 -12.41
N PRO A 8 -5.83 14.84 -11.52
CA PRO A 8 -6.30 13.77 -10.66
C PRO A 8 -7.07 12.70 -11.47
N LEU A 9 -6.87 11.43 -11.15
CA LEU A 9 -7.48 10.29 -11.84
C LEU A 9 -8.61 9.68 -10.99
N LEU A 10 -9.64 9.16 -11.65
CA LEU A 10 -10.78 8.51 -11.02
C LEU A 10 -10.72 6.98 -11.14
N LEU A 11 -10.50 6.32 -10.00
CA LEU A 11 -10.67 4.89 -9.82
C LEU A 11 -12.17 4.52 -9.77
N ASP A 12 -12.46 3.23 -9.87
CA ASP A 12 -13.83 2.73 -9.78
C ASP A 12 -14.44 2.76 -8.36
N GLY A 13 -15.63 2.16 -8.22
CA GLY A 13 -16.36 2.04 -6.97
C GLY A 13 -16.24 0.65 -6.34
N ALA A 14 -17.14 0.32 -5.41
CA ALA A 14 -17.16 -0.99 -4.77
C ALA A 14 -17.55 -2.12 -5.72
N THR A 15 -16.69 -3.13 -5.89
CA THR A 15 -17.14 -4.39 -6.49
C THR A 15 -17.95 -5.23 -5.50
N GLY A 16 -17.38 -5.56 -4.33
CA GLY A 16 -17.98 -6.52 -3.40
C GLY A 16 -19.41 -6.18 -2.95
N THR A 17 -19.69 -4.93 -2.55
CA THR A 17 -21.04 -4.54 -2.13
C THR A 17 -22.04 -4.51 -3.29
N GLN A 18 -21.59 -4.31 -4.53
CA GLN A 18 -22.44 -4.37 -5.72
C GLN A 18 -22.76 -5.83 -6.09
N LEU A 19 -21.81 -6.76 -5.93
CA LEU A 19 -22.08 -8.19 -6.12
C LEU A 19 -23.07 -8.71 -5.06
N MET A 20 -22.92 -8.31 -3.79
CA MET A 20 -23.90 -8.64 -2.74
C MET A 20 -25.30 -8.09 -3.06
N ALA A 21 -25.40 -6.84 -3.52
CA ALA A 21 -26.67 -6.26 -3.96
C ALA A 21 -27.28 -6.99 -5.17
N ALA A 22 -26.45 -7.62 -5.99
CA ALA A 22 -26.86 -8.47 -7.12
C ALA A 22 -27.19 -9.92 -6.72
N GLY A 23 -27.16 -10.26 -5.43
CA GLY A 23 -27.55 -11.57 -4.91
C GLY A 23 -26.41 -12.54 -4.63
N MET A 24 -25.15 -12.08 -4.61
CA MET A 24 -24.03 -12.90 -4.17
C MET A 24 -24.20 -13.31 -2.68
N PRO A 25 -24.18 -14.61 -2.35
CA PRO A 25 -24.22 -15.08 -0.97
C PRO A 25 -23.03 -14.58 -0.14
N ALA A 26 -23.24 -14.37 1.17
CA ALA A 26 -22.21 -13.84 2.06
C ALA A 26 -21.01 -14.79 2.27
N ASP A 27 -21.24 -16.10 2.12
CA ASP A 27 -20.25 -17.16 2.25
C ASP A 27 -19.66 -17.60 0.89
N ALA A 28 -20.03 -16.96 -0.21
CA ALA A 28 -19.48 -17.25 -1.52
C ALA A 28 -18.07 -16.68 -1.69
N CYS A 29 -17.24 -17.34 -2.50
CA CYS A 29 -16.00 -16.76 -3.01
C CYS A 29 -16.35 -15.70 -4.08
N PRO A 30 -16.05 -14.41 -3.85
CA PRO A 30 -16.42 -13.35 -4.80
C PRO A 30 -15.80 -13.54 -6.18
N GLU A 31 -14.55 -13.99 -6.23
CA GLU A 31 -13.80 -14.26 -7.46
C GLU A 31 -14.47 -15.36 -8.29
N GLN A 32 -14.88 -16.46 -7.65
CA GLN A 32 -15.59 -17.54 -8.35
C GLN A 32 -16.98 -17.08 -8.79
N TRP A 33 -17.72 -16.44 -7.89
CA TRP A 33 -19.09 -15.98 -8.17
C TRP A 33 -19.13 -15.00 -9.35
N ALA A 34 -18.14 -14.10 -9.44
CA ALA A 34 -17.97 -13.17 -10.55
C ALA A 34 -17.83 -13.87 -11.90
N LEU A 35 -17.12 -15.00 -11.98
CA LEU A 35 -16.99 -15.79 -13.21
C LEU A 35 -18.24 -16.61 -13.54
N GLU A 36 -19.00 -17.03 -12.53
CA GLU A 36 -20.28 -17.72 -12.72
C GLU A 36 -21.40 -16.76 -13.13
N HIS A 37 -21.25 -15.47 -12.81
CA HIS A 37 -22.22 -14.40 -13.11
C HIS A 37 -21.57 -13.25 -13.92
N PRO A 38 -20.94 -13.52 -15.07
CA PRO A 38 -20.09 -12.56 -15.76
C PRO A 38 -20.85 -11.32 -16.24
N GLN A 39 -22.15 -11.44 -16.55
CA GLN A 39 -22.96 -10.30 -16.97
C GLN A 39 -23.14 -9.26 -15.86
N VAL A 40 -23.20 -9.69 -14.59
CA VAL A 40 -23.30 -8.77 -13.44
C VAL A 40 -22.06 -7.88 -13.37
N VAL A 41 -20.88 -8.47 -13.54
CA VAL A 41 -19.60 -7.74 -13.51
C VAL A 41 -19.47 -6.84 -14.75
N LEU A 42 -19.75 -7.37 -15.94
CA LEU A 42 -19.68 -6.60 -17.19
C LEU A 42 -20.58 -5.37 -17.14
N ASP A 43 -21.82 -5.52 -16.69
CA ASP A 43 -22.78 -4.41 -16.61
C ASP A 43 -22.38 -3.41 -15.52
N LEU A 44 -21.87 -3.87 -14.38
CA LEU A 44 -21.34 -3.00 -13.32
C LEU A 44 -20.16 -2.16 -13.84
N GLN A 45 -19.15 -2.79 -14.41
CA GLN A 45 -17.94 -2.10 -14.87
C GLN A 45 -18.23 -1.17 -16.06
N ARG A 46 -19.13 -1.55 -16.97
CA ARG A 46 -19.64 -0.62 -18.01
C ARG A 46 -20.28 0.62 -17.38
N ARG A 47 -21.08 0.46 -16.32
CA ARG A 47 -21.66 1.61 -15.60
C ARG A 47 -20.60 2.46 -14.92
N TYR A 48 -19.54 1.88 -14.38
CA TYR A 48 -18.40 2.66 -13.86
C TYR A 48 -17.67 3.44 -14.95
N ILE A 49 -17.40 2.83 -16.11
CA ILE A 49 -16.80 3.54 -17.25
C ILE A 49 -17.70 4.69 -17.72
N LEU A 50 -19.01 4.44 -17.85
CA LEU A 50 -19.99 5.47 -18.24
C LEU A 50 -20.10 6.60 -17.20
N ALA A 51 -19.82 6.31 -15.93
CA ALA A 51 -19.75 7.31 -14.86
C ALA A 51 -18.45 8.13 -14.89
N GLY A 52 -17.50 7.83 -15.78
CA GLY A 52 -16.25 8.58 -15.96
C GLY A 52 -15.02 7.99 -15.29
N CYS A 53 -15.06 6.71 -14.92
CA CYS A 53 -13.92 5.98 -14.37
C CYS A 53 -12.76 5.88 -15.36
N ASP A 54 -11.56 6.22 -14.91
CA ASP A 54 -10.30 6.14 -15.65
C ASP A 54 -9.61 4.78 -15.48
N VAL A 55 -9.79 4.13 -14.33
CA VAL A 55 -9.18 2.83 -13.99
C VAL A 55 -10.19 1.90 -13.31
N LEU A 56 -10.52 0.80 -13.96
CA LEU A 56 -11.31 -0.29 -13.40
C LEU A 56 -10.45 -1.24 -12.58
N TYR A 57 -10.96 -1.66 -11.44
CA TYR A 57 -10.37 -2.74 -10.66
C TYR A 57 -10.97 -4.05 -11.14
N ALA A 58 -10.10 -4.95 -11.60
CA ALA A 58 -10.51 -6.32 -11.84
C ALA A 58 -10.97 -6.94 -10.51
N PRO A 59 -12.01 -7.79 -10.53
CA PRO A 59 -12.57 -8.44 -9.33
C PRO A 59 -11.63 -9.54 -8.78
N THR A 60 -10.36 -9.22 -8.56
CA THR A 60 -9.26 -10.13 -8.19
C THR A 60 -8.79 -9.95 -6.75
N PHE A 61 -9.48 -9.14 -5.95
CA PHE A 61 -9.05 -8.72 -4.62
C PHE A 61 -8.54 -9.90 -3.77
N GLY A 62 -9.36 -10.94 -3.59
CA GLY A 62 -9.01 -12.15 -2.85
C GLY A 62 -8.45 -13.29 -3.71
N ALA A 63 -8.03 -13.05 -4.95
CA ALA A 63 -7.58 -14.10 -5.87
C ALA A 63 -6.16 -14.62 -5.61
N ASN A 64 -5.71 -14.67 -4.35
CA ASN A 64 -4.44 -15.27 -3.94
C ASN A 64 -4.65 -16.59 -3.21
N ARG A 65 -3.61 -17.44 -3.15
CA ARG A 65 -3.72 -18.80 -2.60
C ARG A 65 -4.24 -18.83 -1.16
N ALA A 66 -3.87 -17.86 -0.31
CA ALA A 66 -4.28 -17.84 1.10
C ALA A 66 -5.77 -17.51 1.25
N ARG A 67 -6.27 -16.55 0.46
CA ARG A 67 -7.68 -16.14 0.45
C ARG A 67 -8.60 -17.13 -0.28
N LEU A 68 -8.06 -17.90 -1.22
CA LEU A 68 -8.77 -18.93 -1.96
C LEU A 68 -8.84 -20.28 -1.23
N ALA A 69 -7.90 -20.56 -0.31
CA ALA A 69 -7.83 -21.84 0.42
C ALA A 69 -9.10 -22.20 1.22
N PRO A 70 -9.79 -21.27 1.91
CA PRO A 70 -11.06 -21.58 2.59
C PRO A 70 -12.15 -22.12 1.66
N PHE A 71 -12.04 -21.85 0.35
CA PHE A 71 -12.97 -22.31 -0.67
C PHE A 71 -12.46 -23.53 -1.46
N GLY A 72 -11.27 -24.06 -1.14
CA GLY A 72 -10.63 -25.14 -1.90
C GLY A 72 -10.17 -24.72 -3.31
N LEU A 73 -9.86 -23.43 -3.50
CA LEU A 73 -9.52 -22.84 -4.79
C LEU A 73 -8.06 -22.37 -4.88
N GLU A 74 -7.22 -22.68 -3.89
CA GLU A 74 -5.83 -22.24 -3.82
C GLU A 74 -4.98 -22.65 -5.05
N GLY A 75 -5.32 -23.76 -5.70
CA GLY A 75 -4.69 -24.22 -6.95
C GLY A 75 -5.14 -23.46 -8.21
N ARG A 76 -6.08 -22.51 -8.09
CA ARG A 76 -6.69 -21.79 -9.23
C ARG A 76 -6.26 -20.34 -9.36
N VAL A 77 -5.27 -19.86 -8.58
CA VAL A 77 -4.77 -18.47 -8.60
C VAL A 77 -4.57 -17.97 -10.04
N ARG A 78 -3.76 -18.66 -10.85
CA ARG A 78 -3.46 -18.21 -12.22
C ARG A 78 -4.70 -18.15 -13.11
N ALA A 79 -5.57 -19.16 -13.03
CA ALA A 79 -6.76 -19.24 -13.87
C ALA A 79 -7.79 -18.17 -13.50
N LEU A 80 -8.06 -17.98 -12.20
CA LEU A 80 -9.01 -16.98 -11.72
C LEU A 80 -8.55 -15.56 -12.11
N ASN A 81 -7.31 -15.19 -11.79
CA ASN A 81 -6.80 -13.85 -12.13
C ASN A 81 -6.86 -13.58 -13.65
N ARG A 82 -6.47 -14.56 -14.48
CA ARG A 82 -6.57 -14.43 -15.95
C ARG A 82 -7.99 -14.16 -16.41
N ASP A 83 -8.95 -14.97 -15.96
CA ASP A 83 -10.31 -14.91 -16.46
C ASP A 83 -11.05 -13.65 -15.93
N LEU A 84 -10.75 -13.22 -14.70
CA LEU A 84 -11.32 -12.00 -14.09
C LEU A 84 -10.76 -10.71 -14.73
N VAL A 85 -9.46 -10.69 -15.05
CA VAL A 85 -8.85 -9.58 -15.81
C VAL A 85 -9.42 -9.53 -17.23
N ALA A 86 -9.59 -10.68 -17.89
CA ALA A 86 -10.19 -10.75 -19.22
C ALA A 86 -11.64 -10.22 -19.23
N LEU A 87 -12.42 -10.49 -18.18
CA LEU A 87 -13.77 -9.94 -18.01
C LEU A 87 -13.75 -8.41 -17.94
N SER A 88 -12.81 -7.86 -17.18
CA SER A 88 -12.65 -6.40 -17.03
C SER A 88 -12.15 -5.73 -18.30
N ARG A 89 -11.26 -6.39 -19.03
CA ARG A 89 -10.82 -5.93 -20.36
C ARG A 89 -11.99 -5.91 -21.35
N ALA A 90 -12.83 -6.95 -21.36
CA ALA A 90 -14.01 -6.98 -22.22
C ALA A 90 -15.02 -5.85 -21.90
N ALA A 91 -15.17 -5.47 -20.62
CA ALA A 91 -15.97 -4.30 -20.24
C ALA A 91 -15.36 -2.99 -20.76
N ALA A 92 -14.05 -2.80 -20.59
CA ALA A 92 -13.32 -1.63 -21.09
C ALA A 92 -13.37 -1.48 -22.61
N ASP A 93 -13.10 -2.57 -23.35
CA ASP A 93 -13.06 -2.58 -24.82
C ASP A 93 -14.44 -2.32 -25.45
N ALA A 94 -15.52 -2.68 -24.75
CA ALA A 94 -16.90 -2.42 -25.19
C ALA A 94 -17.29 -0.92 -25.09
N CYS A 95 -16.49 -0.08 -24.42
CA CYS A 95 -16.75 1.34 -24.23
C CYS A 95 -15.72 2.22 -24.97
N PRO A 96 -15.73 2.28 -26.32
CA PRO A 96 -14.66 2.86 -27.14
C PRO A 96 -14.44 4.38 -26.98
N LYS A 97 -15.28 5.08 -26.19
CA LYS A 97 -15.15 6.52 -25.91
C LYS A 97 -14.18 6.83 -24.76
N SER A 98 -13.72 5.83 -24.02
CA SER A 98 -12.79 5.98 -22.89
C SER A 98 -11.76 4.85 -22.95
N ARG A 99 -10.47 5.18 -23.02
CA ARG A 99 -9.40 4.18 -22.83
C ARG A 99 -9.23 3.93 -21.34
N CYS A 100 -10.21 3.27 -20.74
CA CYS A 100 -10.20 2.91 -19.33
C CYS A 100 -9.14 1.82 -19.10
N LEU A 101 -8.27 2.02 -18.12
CA LEU A 101 -7.25 1.06 -17.76
C LEU A 101 -7.84 -0.03 -16.86
N VAL A 102 -7.24 -1.21 -16.88
CA VAL A 102 -7.62 -2.33 -16.02
C VAL A 102 -6.50 -2.59 -15.03
N ALA A 103 -6.79 -2.44 -13.74
CA ALA A 103 -5.88 -2.73 -12.65
C ALA A 103 -6.15 -4.12 -12.06
N GLY A 104 -5.08 -4.87 -11.78
CA GLY A 104 -5.16 -6.08 -10.97
C GLY A 104 -5.05 -5.74 -9.50
N THR A 105 -6.03 -6.13 -8.68
CA THR A 105 -6.02 -5.86 -7.24
C THR A 105 -5.54 -7.07 -6.45
N LEU A 106 -4.80 -6.82 -5.38
CA LEU A 106 -4.28 -7.80 -4.43
C LEU A 106 -4.66 -7.36 -3.01
N SER A 107 -5.42 -8.19 -2.28
CA SER A 107 -5.75 -7.97 -0.88
C SER A 107 -4.62 -8.41 0.05
N PRO A 108 -4.67 -8.06 1.35
CA PRO A 108 -3.94 -8.79 2.38
C PRO A 108 -4.13 -10.30 2.25
N THR A 109 -3.12 -11.06 2.65
CA THR A 109 -3.15 -12.53 2.65
C THR A 109 -4.14 -13.07 3.69
N GLY A 110 -4.42 -12.28 4.73
CA GLY A 110 -5.14 -12.73 5.93
C GLY A 110 -4.30 -13.60 6.86
N ARG A 111 -3.01 -13.79 6.55
CA ARG A 111 -2.03 -14.43 7.43
C ARG A 111 -1.48 -13.38 8.38
N GLN A 112 -2.15 -13.23 9.52
CA GLN A 112 -1.70 -12.33 10.57
C GLN A 112 -0.41 -12.86 11.22
N SER A 113 0.40 -11.93 11.71
CA SER A 113 1.53 -12.22 12.57
C SER A 113 1.26 -11.71 13.99
N PRO A 114 1.65 -12.45 15.05
CA PRO A 114 1.56 -11.93 16.40
C PRO A 114 2.57 -10.80 16.69
N SER A 115 3.69 -10.75 15.97
CA SER A 115 4.69 -9.67 16.05
C SER A 115 5.44 -9.46 14.72
N PRO A 116 6.16 -8.36 14.51
CA PRO A 116 6.96 -8.17 13.29
C PRO A 116 8.10 -9.21 13.15
N ALA A 117 8.70 -9.69 14.25
CA ALA A 117 9.75 -10.71 14.20
C ALA A 117 9.20 -12.08 13.74
N GLU A 118 8.01 -12.44 14.20
CA GLU A 118 7.32 -13.69 13.84
C GLU A 118 6.59 -13.61 12.48
N ALA A 119 6.68 -12.48 11.78
CA ALA A 119 6.01 -12.25 10.51
C ALA A 119 6.46 -13.27 9.45
N PRO A 120 5.52 -13.97 8.78
CA PRO A 120 5.84 -14.91 7.70
C PRO A 120 6.14 -14.13 6.40
N PHE A 121 7.11 -13.23 6.44
CA PHE A 121 7.39 -12.25 5.38
C PHE A 121 7.69 -12.92 4.03
N ASP A 122 8.52 -13.97 4.02
CA ASP A 122 8.81 -14.71 2.80
C ASP A 122 7.58 -15.43 2.24
N GLU A 123 6.68 -15.91 3.10
CA GLU A 123 5.40 -16.49 2.67
C GLU A 123 4.52 -15.42 2.02
N TRP A 124 4.40 -14.24 2.65
CA TRP A 124 3.67 -13.10 2.08
C TRP A 124 4.22 -12.74 0.70
N VAL A 125 5.54 -12.55 0.57
CA VAL A 125 6.20 -12.26 -0.72
C VAL A 125 5.88 -13.35 -1.75
N ALA A 126 5.95 -14.63 -1.38
CA ALA A 126 5.66 -15.73 -2.29
C ALA A 126 4.19 -15.80 -2.74
N ILE A 127 3.25 -15.47 -1.86
CA ILE A 127 1.81 -15.38 -2.18
C ILE A 127 1.55 -14.23 -3.14
N PHE A 128 2.08 -13.04 -2.83
CA PHE A 128 1.91 -11.86 -3.67
C PHE A 128 2.60 -12.01 -5.03
N ALA A 129 3.78 -12.62 -5.09
CA ALA A 129 4.53 -12.81 -6.33
C ALA A 129 3.77 -13.71 -7.31
N GLU A 130 3.15 -14.79 -6.83
CA GLU A 130 2.32 -15.66 -7.66
C GLU A 130 1.12 -14.91 -8.25
N GLN A 131 0.38 -14.17 -7.42
CA GLN A 131 -0.79 -13.43 -7.89
C GLN A 131 -0.38 -12.28 -8.84
N ALA A 132 0.65 -11.50 -8.48
CA ALA A 132 1.12 -10.39 -9.30
C ALA A 132 1.60 -10.86 -10.68
N ALA A 133 2.34 -11.97 -10.75
CA ALA A 133 2.73 -12.57 -12.02
C ALA A 133 1.51 -13.00 -12.85
N ALA A 134 0.51 -13.63 -12.22
CA ALA A 134 -0.72 -14.01 -12.92
C ALA A 134 -1.50 -12.80 -13.47
N LEU A 135 -1.57 -11.70 -12.71
CA LEU A 135 -2.22 -10.45 -13.13
C LEU A 135 -1.46 -9.77 -14.29
N ALA A 136 -0.13 -9.74 -14.22
CA ALA A 136 0.71 -9.19 -15.27
C ALA A 136 0.60 -10.01 -16.57
N ASP A 137 0.69 -11.34 -16.48
CA ASP A 137 0.47 -12.28 -17.60
C ASP A 137 -0.91 -12.10 -18.24
N ALA A 138 -1.93 -11.81 -17.42
CA ALA A 138 -3.30 -11.58 -17.87
C ALA A 138 -3.49 -10.24 -18.60
N GLY A 139 -2.48 -9.37 -18.59
CA GLY A 139 -2.52 -8.09 -19.29
C GLY A 139 -3.11 -6.94 -18.48
N ALA A 140 -3.01 -6.97 -17.13
CA ALA A 140 -3.30 -5.81 -16.31
C ALA A 140 -2.38 -4.62 -16.68
N ASP A 141 -2.94 -3.41 -16.70
CA ASP A 141 -2.21 -2.18 -17.03
C ASP A 141 -1.38 -1.68 -15.85
N LEU A 142 -1.88 -1.88 -14.62
CA LEU A 142 -1.24 -1.58 -13.35
C LEU A 142 -1.69 -2.57 -12.27
N LEU A 143 -1.02 -2.55 -11.12
CA LEU A 143 -1.37 -3.37 -9.95
C LEU A 143 -1.74 -2.48 -8.76
N VAL A 144 -2.61 -2.99 -7.90
CA VAL A 144 -3.03 -2.30 -6.68
C VAL A 144 -2.93 -3.27 -5.50
N CYS A 145 -2.00 -3.00 -4.60
CA CYS A 145 -1.93 -3.62 -3.28
C CYS A 145 -2.93 -2.87 -2.38
N GLU A 146 -4.16 -3.38 -2.30
CA GLU A 146 -5.30 -2.64 -1.75
C GLU A 146 -5.64 -3.14 -0.34
N THR A 147 -6.00 -2.22 0.56
CA THR A 147 -6.47 -2.52 1.93
C THR A 147 -5.40 -3.21 2.79
N MET A 148 -4.13 -2.86 2.61
CA MET A 148 -3.05 -3.41 3.42
C MET A 148 -3.26 -3.04 4.90
N THR A 149 -3.14 -4.03 5.78
CA THR A 149 -3.44 -3.90 7.22
C THR A 149 -2.19 -3.70 8.08
N SER A 150 -0.99 -3.78 7.49
CA SER A 150 0.28 -3.46 8.12
C SER A 150 1.27 -2.92 7.10
N LEU A 151 2.28 -2.16 7.54
CA LEU A 151 3.33 -1.67 6.64
C LEU A 151 4.26 -2.82 6.22
N GLY A 152 4.52 -3.77 7.12
CA GLY A 152 5.28 -4.99 6.79
C GLY A 152 4.67 -5.80 5.63
N GLU A 153 3.37 -6.09 5.68
CA GLU A 153 2.68 -6.82 4.61
C GLU A 153 2.58 -5.96 3.32
N ALA A 154 2.36 -4.65 3.45
CA ALA A 154 2.39 -3.73 2.31
C ALA A 154 3.74 -3.72 1.59
N ARG A 155 4.86 -3.72 2.33
CA ARG A 155 6.23 -3.81 1.77
C ARG A 155 6.42 -5.16 1.06
N ALA A 156 5.98 -6.27 1.66
CA ALA A 156 6.04 -7.59 1.02
C ALA A 156 5.25 -7.62 -0.30
N ALA A 157 4.04 -7.07 -0.32
CA ALA A 157 3.20 -6.97 -1.50
C ALA A 157 3.85 -6.11 -2.59
N LEU A 158 4.38 -4.94 -2.25
CA LEU A 158 5.05 -4.05 -3.19
C LEU A 158 6.34 -4.67 -3.76
N LEU A 159 7.17 -5.30 -2.92
CA LEU A 159 8.39 -6.00 -3.33
C LEU A 159 8.09 -7.09 -4.36
N ALA A 160 7.01 -7.83 -4.17
CA ALA A 160 6.57 -8.85 -5.11
C ALA A 160 5.98 -8.23 -6.39
N ALA A 161 5.04 -7.29 -6.26
CA ALA A 161 4.32 -6.71 -7.37
C ALA A 161 5.24 -5.91 -8.32
N ARG A 162 6.22 -5.18 -7.79
CA ARG A 162 7.13 -4.36 -8.63
C ARG A 162 8.03 -5.18 -9.55
N GLN A 163 8.26 -6.47 -9.25
CA GLN A 163 9.04 -7.37 -10.14
C GLN A 163 8.36 -7.60 -11.49
N THR A 164 7.06 -7.33 -11.59
CA THR A 164 6.32 -7.43 -12.85
C THR A 164 6.62 -6.29 -13.83
N GLY A 165 7.29 -5.21 -13.37
CA GLY A 165 7.50 -4.01 -14.18
C GLY A 165 6.23 -3.18 -14.42
N LYS A 166 5.15 -3.44 -13.68
CA LYS A 166 3.91 -2.65 -13.71
C LYS A 166 3.93 -1.57 -12.63
N PRO A 167 3.37 -0.37 -12.88
CA PRO A 167 3.10 0.60 -11.81
C PRO A 167 2.25 -0.04 -10.71
N VAL A 168 2.61 0.22 -9.44
CA VAL A 168 1.93 -0.36 -8.27
C VAL A 168 1.38 0.76 -7.40
N ILE A 169 0.07 0.79 -7.19
CA ILE A 169 -0.57 1.64 -6.18
C ILE A 169 -0.64 0.83 -4.89
N VAL A 170 -0.31 1.43 -3.76
CA VAL A 170 -0.45 0.78 -2.44
C VAL A 170 -1.40 1.59 -1.58
N THR A 171 -2.44 0.95 -1.06
CA THR A 171 -3.34 1.59 -0.10
C THR A 171 -3.41 0.80 1.19
N LEU A 172 -3.41 1.53 2.30
CA LEU A 172 -3.60 1.01 3.65
C LEU A 172 -5.05 1.25 4.08
N THR A 173 -5.53 0.43 5.01
CA THR A 173 -6.75 0.73 5.78
C THR A 173 -6.36 1.08 7.20
N VAL A 174 -6.98 2.13 7.73
CA VAL A 174 -6.69 2.64 9.07
C VAL A 174 -7.96 2.73 9.90
N ASP A 175 -7.78 2.73 11.22
CA ASP A 175 -8.85 2.89 12.18
C ASP A 175 -9.24 4.37 12.42
N ARG A 176 -9.96 4.69 13.52
CA ARG A 176 -10.44 6.07 13.79
C ARG A 176 -9.31 6.95 14.29
N GLU A 177 -8.31 6.32 14.88
CA GLU A 177 -7.08 6.88 15.39
C GLU A 177 -6.05 7.10 14.27
N GLY A 178 -6.35 6.63 13.05
CA GLY A 178 -5.51 6.80 11.87
C GLY A 178 -4.42 5.75 11.75
N GLU A 179 -4.58 4.61 12.42
CA GLU A 179 -3.59 3.55 12.51
C GLU A 179 -4.06 2.28 11.80
N THR A 180 -3.14 1.59 11.12
CA THR A 180 -3.39 0.23 10.62
C THR A 180 -3.44 -0.77 11.77
N LEU A 181 -3.73 -2.05 11.50
CA LEU A 181 -3.76 -3.09 12.53
C LEU A 181 -2.39 -3.28 13.22
N SER A 182 -1.27 -2.97 12.53
CA SER A 182 0.07 -2.98 13.14
C SER A 182 0.48 -1.66 13.80
N GLY A 183 -0.40 -0.65 13.85
CA GLY A 183 -0.06 0.68 14.36
C GLY A 183 0.59 1.62 13.34
N ALA A 184 0.72 1.19 12.08
CA ALA A 184 1.32 2.05 11.05
C ALA A 184 0.44 3.25 10.69
N ARG A 185 1.04 4.42 10.45
CA ARG A 185 0.36 5.65 10.01
C ARG A 185 0.65 5.97 8.54
N LEU A 186 -0.16 6.84 7.94
CA LEU A 186 -0.01 7.16 6.50
C LEU A 186 1.33 7.82 6.16
N LEU A 187 1.77 8.83 6.92
CA LEU A 187 3.02 9.55 6.61
C LEU A 187 4.25 8.62 6.62
N PRO A 188 4.52 7.81 7.66
CA PRO A 188 5.63 6.84 7.64
C PRO A 188 5.53 5.81 6.51
N ALA A 189 4.30 5.39 6.18
CA ALA A 189 4.07 4.51 5.04
C ALA A 189 4.39 5.17 3.69
N VAL A 190 4.05 6.46 3.51
CA VAL A 190 4.39 7.23 2.30
C VAL A 190 5.92 7.30 2.14
N ILE A 191 6.64 7.69 3.21
CA ILE A 191 8.12 7.74 3.22
C ILE A 191 8.72 6.39 2.81
N THR A 192 8.20 5.31 3.38
CA THR A 192 8.71 3.95 3.15
C THR A 192 8.39 3.45 1.74
N LEU A 193 7.12 3.48 1.34
CA LEU A 193 6.64 2.82 0.14
C LEU A 193 7.02 3.58 -1.14
N GLN A 194 7.11 4.91 -1.09
CA GLN A 194 7.60 5.69 -2.23
C GLN A 194 9.07 5.40 -2.52
N ALA A 195 9.91 5.31 -1.48
CA ALA A 195 11.32 4.95 -1.61
C ALA A 195 11.49 3.51 -2.12
N LEU A 196 10.55 2.62 -1.78
CA LEU A 196 10.48 1.25 -2.27
C LEU A 196 9.96 1.14 -3.72
N GLY A 197 9.53 2.25 -4.32
CA GLY A 197 9.15 2.35 -5.73
C GLY A 197 7.66 2.26 -6.04
N ALA A 198 6.78 2.51 -5.06
CA ALA A 198 5.35 2.66 -5.31
C ALA A 198 5.07 3.77 -6.33
N ALA A 199 4.04 3.59 -7.15
CA ALA A 199 3.57 4.60 -8.11
C ALA A 199 2.58 5.60 -7.49
N ALA A 200 1.90 5.20 -6.41
CA ALA A 200 1.07 6.03 -5.55
C ALA A 200 0.87 5.33 -4.20
N VAL A 201 0.64 6.10 -3.15
CA VAL A 201 0.43 5.59 -1.78
C VAL A 201 -0.78 6.28 -1.16
N GLY A 202 -1.61 5.58 -0.39
CA GLY A 202 -2.76 6.24 0.23
C GLY A 202 -3.62 5.36 1.11
N LEU A 203 -4.87 5.77 1.25
CA LEU A 203 -5.85 5.11 2.12
C LEU A 203 -7.08 4.64 1.33
N ASN A 204 -7.66 3.51 1.75
CA ASN A 204 -8.94 3.05 1.24
C ASN A 204 -9.81 2.43 2.36
N CYS A 205 -11.12 2.33 2.10
CA CYS A 205 -12.12 1.88 3.05
C CYS A 205 -12.21 2.78 4.29
N SER A 206 -11.48 2.46 5.37
CA SER A 206 -11.43 3.16 6.67
C SER A 206 -12.80 3.69 7.15
N PHE A 207 -12.81 4.75 7.95
CA PHE A 207 -14.02 5.38 8.50
C PHE A 207 -14.63 6.48 7.61
N GLY A 208 -14.59 6.27 6.28
CA GLY A 208 -15.12 7.20 5.30
C GLY A 208 -14.20 8.41 5.02
N PRO A 209 -14.66 9.40 4.23
CA PRO A 209 -13.80 10.47 3.74
C PRO A 209 -13.21 11.34 4.86
N ALA A 210 -13.99 11.72 5.87
CA ALA A 210 -13.56 12.65 6.91
C ALA A 210 -12.32 12.18 7.68
N GLY A 211 -12.18 10.86 7.90
CA GLY A 211 -11.02 10.28 8.59
C GLY A 211 -9.73 10.24 7.76
N MET A 212 -9.78 10.60 6.47
CA MET A 212 -8.60 10.59 5.59
C MET A 212 -8.00 11.98 5.37
N GLU A 213 -8.73 13.06 5.66
CA GLU A 213 -8.31 14.44 5.36
C GLU A 213 -7.00 14.82 6.07
N GLU A 214 -6.94 14.65 7.39
CA GLU A 214 -5.77 15.00 8.18
C GLU A 214 -4.54 14.14 7.82
N PRO A 215 -4.63 12.80 7.75
CA PRO A 215 -3.51 11.98 7.29
C PRO A 215 -2.96 12.39 5.92
N LEU A 216 -3.84 12.70 4.95
CA LEU A 216 -3.43 13.15 3.62
C LEU A 216 -2.73 14.51 3.66
N ALA A 217 -3.28 15.47 4.39
CA ALA A 217 -2.70 16.81 4.53
C ALA A 217 -1.31 16.77 5.20
N GLN A 218 -1.12 15.89 6.18
CA GLN A 218 0.18 15.66 6.82
C GLN A 218 1.18 14.97 5.88
N ALA A 219 0.73 14.06 5.02
CA ALA A 219 1.59 13.34 4.08
C ALA A 219 1.99 14.18 2.85
N LEU A 220 1.12 15.09 2.39
CA LEU A 220 1.29 15.85 1.14
C LEU A 220 2.65 16.58 1.01
N PRO A 221 3.19 17.26 2.04
CA PRO A 221 4.49 17.93 1.92
C PRO A 221 5.66 16.96 1.70
N HIS A 222 5.46 15.67 1.99
CA HIS A 222 6.49 14.64 1.98
C HIS A 222 6.25 13.53 0.96
N ALA A 223 5.29 13.73 0.06
CA ALA A 223 4.94 12.78 -0.98
C ALA A 223 5.58 13.14 -2.33
N ALA A 224 6.53 12.29 -2.77
CA ALA A 224 7.11 12.37 -4.12
C ALA A 224 6.27 11.62 -5.17
N VAL A 225 5.23 10.92 -4.71
CA VAL A 225 4.29 10.16 -5.51
C VAL A 225 2.86 10.65 -5.23
N PRO A 226 1.92 10.47 -6.17
CA PRO A 226 0.51 10.80 -5.95
C PRO A 226 -0.07 10.14 -4.69
N LEU A 227 -0.85 10.91 -3.93
CA LEU A 227 -1.62 10.38 -2.81
C LEU A 227 -2.95 9.79 -3.26
N ALA A 228 -3.29 8.61 -2.76
CA ALA A 228 -4.53 7.91 -3.06
C ALA A 228 -5.57 8.01 -1.95
N ALA A 229 -6.84 8.15 -2.32
CA ALA A 229 -7.97 8.15 -1.39
C ALA A 229 -9.19 7.45 -2.02
N LYS A 230 -9.53 6.27 -1.49
CA LYS A 230 -10.70 5.48 -1.91
C LYS A 230 -11.58 5.13 -0.69
N PRO A 231 -12.22 6.12 -0.05
CA PRO A 231 -12.98 5.90 1.17
C PRO A 231 -14.27 5.09 0.95
N SER A 232 -14.76 4.48 2.02
CA SER A 232 -16.12 3.91 2.07
C SER A 232 -17.18 5.01 2.03
N ALA A 233 -18.27 4.81 1.29
CA ALA A 233 -19.50 5.60 1.44
C ALA A 233 -20.47 4.97 2.46
N MET A 234 -20.20 3.74 2.88
CA MET A 234 -20.94 3.05 3.93
C MET A 234 -20.31 3.32 5.29
N ALA A 235 -21.13 3.66 6.28
CA ALA A 235 -20.71 3.81 7.66
C ALA A 235 -21.26 2.64 8.50
N PRO A 236 -20.49 2.09 9.45
CA PRO A 236 -20.94 0.96 10.29
C PRO A 236 -22.22 1.24 11.10
N ASP A 237 -22.53 2.51 11.36
CA ASP A 237 -23.68 2.98 12.14
C ASP A 237 -24.92 3.30 11.28
N GLY A 238 -24.88 3.02 9.98
CA GLY A 238 -25.98 3.28 9.05
C GLY A 238 -26.01 4.70 8.45
N GLY A 239 -24.99 5.53 8.73
CA GLY A 239 -24.80 6.86 8.14
C GLY A 239 -24.26 6.84 6.71
N ASN A 240 -24.84 6.04 5.81
CA ASN A 240 -24.36 5.94 4.43
C ASN A 240 -24.46 7.29 3.71
N LEU A 241 -23.38 7.68 3.05
CA LEU A 241 -23.32 8.92 2.27
C LEU A 241 -24.10 8.74 0.97
N SER A 242 -24.98 9.69 0.65
CA SER A 242 -25.56 9.78 -0.69
C SER A 242 -24.48 10.18 -1.71
N PRO A 243 -24.71 9.98 -3.03
CA PRO A 243 -23.79 10.42 -4.07
C PRO A 243 -23.34 11.88 -3.94
N LEU A 244 -24.26 12.79 -3.60
CA LEU A 244 -23.95 14.21 -3.44
C LEU A 244 -23.09 14.48 -2.20
N GLN A 245 -23.45 13.88 -1.06
CA GLN A 245 -22.68 14.02 0.18
C GLN A 245 -21.27 13.43 0.03
N PHE A 246 -21.15 12.29 -0.65
CA PHE A 246 -19.87 11.67 -0.95
C PHE A 246 -19.03 12.57 -1.85
N GLY A 247 -19.59 13.12 -2.93
CA GLY A 247 -18.88 14.06 -3.81
C GLY A 247 -18.35 15.30 -3.07
N GLN A 248 -19.17 15.91 -2.22
CA GLN A 248 -18.77 17.05 -1.38
C GLN A 248 -17.62 16.68 -0.40
N ALA A 249 -17.68 15.48 0.18
CA ALA A 249 -16.63 15.02 1.08
C ALA A 249 -15.32 14.67 0.33
N MET A 250 -15.42 14.17 -0.90
CA MET A 250 -14.25 13.88 -1.75
C MET A 250 -13.54 15.16 -2.24
N GLU A 251 -14.26 16.28 -2.42
CA GLU A 251 -13.64 17.58 -2.72
C GLU A 251 -12.62 17.98 -1.66
N ARG A 252 -12.96 17.77 -0.37
CA ARG A 252 -12.05 18.03 0.76
C ARG A 252 -10.80 17.15 0.73
N LEU A 253 -10.90 15.92 0.22
CA LEU A 253 -9.75 15.02 0.08
C LEU A 253 -8.84 15.42 -1.07
N LEU A 254 -9.41 15.91 -2.17
CA LEU A 254 -8.65 16.50 -3.26
C LEU A 254 -7.91 17.77 -2.80
N ASP A 255 -8.58 18.64 -2.03
CA ASP A 255 -7.97 19.82 -1.38
C ASP A 255 -6.83 19.42 -0.42
N ALA A 256 -7.00 18.30 0.30
CA ALA A 256 -5.97 17.74 1.19
C ALA A 256 -4.79 17.08 0.45
N GLY A 257 -4.84 17.00 -0.90
CA GLY A 257 -3.74 16.54 -1.73
C GLY A 257 -3.93 15.17 -2.39
N ALA A 258 -5.08 14.52 -2.22
CA ALA A 258 -5.39 13.31 -2.97
C ALA A 258 -5.43 13.62 -4.47
N SER A 259 -4.84 12.74 -5.27
CA SER A 259 -4.85 12.84 -6.74
C SER A 259 -5.19 11.53 -7.44
N VAL A 260 -5.27 10.44 -6.68
CA VAL A 260 -5.77 9.14 -7.12
C VAL A 260 -7.01 8.82 -6.29
N VAL A 261 -8.21 9.08 -6.82
CA VAL A 261 -9.44 9.07 -6.02
C VAL A 261 -10.46 8.07 -6.53
N GLY A 262 -11.29 7.51 -5.65
CA GLY A 262 -12.39 6.64 -6.04
C GLY A 262 -13.29 6.29 -4.87
N GLY A 263 -14.05 5.20 -5.01
CA GLY A 263 -14.93 4.71 -3.96
C GLY A 263 -14.64 3.28 -3.51
N CYS A 264 -14.65 3.01 -2.21
CA CYS A 264 -14.64 1.64 -1.66
C CYS A 264 -16.08 1.24 -1.27
N CYS A 265 -16.27 0.43 -0.23
CA CYS A 265 -17.54 -0.13 0.22
C CYS A 265 -18.71 0.87 0.19
N GLY A 266 -19.85 0.44 -0.36
CA GLY A 266 -21.07 1.26 -0.44
C GLY A 266 -21.11 2.24 -1.62
N THR A 267 -20.00 2.44 -2.34
CA THR A 267 -20.02 3.32 -3.52
C THR A 267 -20.59 2.63 -4.75
N SER A 268 -21.33 3.39 -5.55
CA SER A 268 -22.06 2.93 -6.73
C SER A 268 -21.71 3.77 -7.96
N PRO A 269 -22.16 3.39 -9.17
CA PRO A 269 -21.96 4.22 -10.36
C PRO A 269 -22.49 5.64 -10.21
N GLU A 270 -23.56 5.85 -9.44
CA GLU A 270 -24.13 7.17 -9.16
C GLU A 270 -23.17 8.02 -8.32
N HIS A 271 -22.43 7.41 -7.38
CA HIS A 271 -21.38 8.10 -6.62
C HIS A 271 -20.24 8.53 -7.52
N LEU A 272 -19.78 7.64 -8.41
CA LEU A 272 -18.71 7.96 -9.35
C LEU A 272 -19.11 9.06 -10.33
N ALA A 273 -20.36 9.09 -10.79
CA ALA A 273 -20.84 10.12 -11.70
C ALA A 273 -20.80 11.52 -11.07
N VAL A 274 -21.14 11.64 -9.78
CA VAL A 274 -20.96 12.89 -9.03
C VAL A 274 -19.46 13.20 -8.86
N LEU A 275 -18.67 12.21 -8.42
CA LEU A 275 -17.24 12.38 -8.18
C LEU A 275 -16.49 12.81 -9.44
N ARG A 276 -16.85 12.31 -10.62
CA ARG A 276 -16.26 12.73 -11.90
C ARG A 276 -16.35 14.25 -12.10
N GLY A 277 -17.51 14.84 -11.79
CA GLY A 277 -17.70 16.29 -11.87
C GLY A 277 -16.80 17.07 -10.92
N VAL A 278 -16.56 16.54 -9.72
CA VAL A 278 -15.62 17.12 -8.74
C VAL A 278 -14.18 17.02 -9.26
N VAL A 279 -13.79 15.83 -9.74
CA VAL A 279 -12.42 15.58 -10.25
C VAL A 279 -12.10 16.46 -11.47
N ASP A 280 -13.06 16.62 -12.41
CA ASP A 280 -12.85 17.46 -13.60
C ASP A 280 -12.70 18.95 -13.28
N GLY A 281 -13.29 19.39 -12.17
CA GLY A 281 -13.19 20.77 -11.68
C GLY A 281 -11.94 21.04 -10.82
N HIS A 282 -11.25 19.99 -10.36
CA HIS A 282 -10.14 20.13 -9.43
C HIS A 282 -8.79 20.29 -10.16
N PRO A 283 -7.92 21.23 -9.76
CA PRO A 283 -6.61 21.38 -10.37
C PRO A 283 -5.74 20.14 -10.17
N THR A 284 -4.85 19.89 -11.14
CA THR A 284 -3.82 18.86 -11.00
C THR A 284 -2.81 19.27 -9.93
N VAL A 285 -2.67 18.46 -8.89
CA VAL A 285 -1.56 18.54 -7.94
C VAL A 285 -0.43 17.66 -8.46
N ALA A 286 0.65 18.27 -8.95
CA ALA A 286 1.83 17.53 -9.39
C ALA A 286 2.58 16.99 -8.15
N PRO A 287 3.11 15.76 -8.20
CA PRO A 287 4.06 15.29 -7.21
C PRO A 287 5.24 16.26 -7.10
N ARG A 288 5.76 16.42 -5.89
CA ARG A 288 6.85 17.35 -5.60
C ARG A 288 8.18 16.63 -5.68
N GLU A 289 9.20 17.36 -6.09
CA GLU A 289 10.58 16.95 -5.84
C GLU A 289 10.85 17.10 -4.34
N ILE A 290 11.41 16.05 -3.74
CA ILE A 290 11.73 16.01 -2.32
C ILE A 290 13.25 16.13 -2.18
N ASP A 291 13.68 17.16 -1.46
CA ASP A 291 15.09 17.51 -1.24
C ASP A 291 15.48 17.28 0.23
N PHE A 292 15.01 16.18 0.80
CA PHE A 292 15.42 15.74 2.13
C PHE A 292 15.48 14.21 2.18
N ASP A 293 16.43 13.70 2.97
CA ASP A 293 16.42 12.30 3.36
C ASP A 293 15.51 12.09 4.56
N ALA A 294 14.80 10.97 4.57
CA ALA A 294 13.89 10.61 5.64
C ALA A 294 13.92 9.11 5.88
N CYS A 295 13.85 8.72 7.14
CA CYS A 295 13.64 7.34 7.57
C CYS A 295 12.30 7.23 8.29
N ALA A 296 11.87 6.00 8.55
CA ALA A 296 10.57 5.76 9.16
C ALA A 296 10.57 4.42 9.89
N VAL A 297 9.86 4.40 11.02
CA VAL A 297 9.27 3.18 11.60
C VAL A 297 7.79 3.13 11.22
N GLU A 298 7.02 2.13 11.64
CA GLU A 298 5.59 2.06 11.27
C GLU A 298 4.81 3.29 11.77
N SER A 299 5.10 3.73 13.00
CA SER A 299 4.34 4.75 13.73
C SER A 299 4.80 6.19 13.46
N GLU A 300 6.06 6.39 13.05
CA GLU A 300 6.70 7.71 13.00
C GLU A 300 7.67 7.85 11.82
N ALA A 301 7.72 9.07 11.26
CA ALA A 301 8.62 9.45 10.19
C ALA A 301 9.62 10.48 10.72
N PHE A 302 10.88 10.32 10.35
CA PHE A 302 11.97 11.18 10.81
C PHE A 302 12.64 11.81 9.60
N PHE A 303 12.74 13.14 9.62
CA PHE A 303 13.38 13.93 8.58
C PHE A 303 14.80 14.24 9.02
N LEU A 304 15.77 13.81 8.24
CA LEU A 304 17.18 13.85 8.64
C LEU A 304 17.72 15.28 8.55
N ALA A 305 18.50 15.66 9.56
CA ALA A 305 19.35 16.84 9.51
C ALA A 305 20.72 16.47 8.89
N ASP A 306 21.49 17.48 8.49
CA ASP A 306 22.84 17.29 7.94
C ASP A 306 23.83 16.72 8.98
N ASP A 307 23.54 16.89 10.27
CA ASP A 307 24.35 16.48 11.42
C ASP A 307 23.67 15.35 12.22
N LEU A 308 23.99 14.10 11.87
CA LEU A 308 23.61 12.94 12.67
C LEU A 308 24.56 12.77 13.86
N GLU A 309 24.02 12.82 15.06
CA GLU A 309 24.71 12.58 16.33
C GLU A 309 24.16 11.30 16.95
N TYR A 310 25.04 10.40 17.36
CA TYR A 310 24.68 9.11 17.95
C TYR A 310 25.76 8.63 18.91
N GLY A 311 25.32 7.86 19.91
CA GLY A 311 26.20 7.23 20.89
C GLY A 311 26.89 5.98 20.39
N ALA A 312 27.27 5.11 21.33
CA ALA A 312 27.88 3.83 20.99
C ALA A 312 26.85 2.92 20.28
N PRO A 313 27.29 2.02 19.37
CA PRO A 313 26.39 1.07 18.73
C PRO A 313 25.64 0.22 19.77
N LEU A 314 24.32 0.19 19.66
CA LEU A 314 23.42 -0.54 20.53
C LEU A 314 23.41 -2.02 20.13
N PRO A 315 23.71 -2.95 21.05
CA PRO A 315 23.59 -4.37 20.77
C PRO A 315 22.12 -4.79 20.70
N CYS A 316 21.81 -5.69 19.77
CA CYS A 316 20.50 -6.32 19.64
C CYS A 316 20.35 -7.50 20.61
N ASP A 317 19.78 -7.26 21.79
CA ASP A 317 19.35 -8.30 22.74
C ASP A 317 17.98 -7.95 23.34
N SER A 318 17.59 -8.62 24.43
CA SER A 318 16.30 -8.37 25.10
C SER A 318 16.11 -6.94 25.62
N ASP A 319 17.21 -6.19 25.79
CA ASP A 319 17.20 -4.85 26.37
C ASP A 319 17.22 -3.76 25.29
N LEU A 320 17.12 -4.13 24.00
CA LEU A 320 17.15 -3.15 22.89
C LEU A 320 16.07 -2.08 23.05
N ALA A 321 14.86 -2.44 23.51
CA ALA A 321 13.79 -1.47 23.72
C ALA A 321 14.18 -0.37 24.74
N ASP A 322 14.82 -0.75 25.85
CA ASP A 322 15.28 0.21 26.87
C ASP A 322 16.43 1.05 26.33
N ARG A 323 17.37 0.44 25.60
CA ARG A 323 18.49 1.15 24.97
C ARG A 323 18.06 2.16 23.90
N LEU A 324 16.99 1.86 23.16
CA LEU A 324 16.42 2.81 22.20
C LEU A 324 15.88 4.06 22.90
N ILE A 325 15.37 3.94 24.12
CA ILE A 325 14.92 5.07 24.94
C ILE A 325 16.14 5.84 25.48
N GLU A 326 17.14 5.14 26.00
CA GLU A 326 18.38 5.77 26.50
C GLU A 326 19.13 6.55 25.41
N ALA A 327 19.09 6.07 24.16
CA ALA A 327 19.70 6.74 23.01
C ALA A 327 19.12 8.15 22.73
N GLU A 328 17.89 8.45 23.18
CA GLU A 328 17.29 9.79 23.10
C GLU A 328 18.10 10.84 23.89
N GLU A 329 18.89 10.43 24.89
CA GLU A 329 19.75 11.31 25.66
C GLU A 329 21.15 11.49 25.04
N GLU A 330 21.56 10.59 24.12
CA GLU A 330 22.91 10.54 23.56
C GLU A 330 23.02 11.20 22.17
N GLY A 331 21.91 11.34 21.45
CA GLY A 331 21.93 11.91 20.11
C GLY A 331 20.56 11.99 19.44
N ASN A 332 20.55 12.15 18.13
CA ASN A 332 19.35 12.25 17.29
C ASN A 332 19.15 11.02 16.38
N VAL A 333 19.97 9.98 16.53
CA VAL A 333 19.87 8.69 15.81
C VAL A 333 20.17 7.54 16.76
N ALA A 334 19.41 6.45 16.66
CA ALA A 334 19.70 5.19 17.32
C ALA A 334 20.54 4.29 16.40
N LEU A 335 21.83 4.14 16.70
CA LEU A 335 22.74 3.25 15.97
C LEU A 335 22.64 1.83 16.52
N VAL A 336 22.12 0.88 15.74
CA VAL A 336 21.92 -0.53 16.12
C VAL A 336 22.92 -1.42 15.38
N GLU A 337 23.64 -2.27 16.12
CA GLU A 337 24.64 -3.17 15.57
C GLU A 337 24.08 -4.59 15.34
N LEU A 338 24.26 -5.11 14.12
CA LEU A 338 23.87 -6.47 13.74
C LEU A 338 25.12 -7.31 13.45
N VAL A 339 25.39 -8.31 14.28
CA VAL A 339 26.56 -9.19 14.21
C VAL A 339 26.18 -10.61 13.76
N GLN A 340 25.00 -11.09 14.14
CA GLN A 340 24.53 -12.45 13.90
C GLN A 340 23.05 -12.50 13.52
N PRO A 341 22.55 -13.61 12.93
CA PRO A 341 21.16 -13.69 12.47
C PRO A 341 20.09 -13.42 13.55
N GLY A 342 20.34 -13.78 14.81
CA GLY A 342 19.37 -13.53 15.89
C GLY A 342 19.18 -12.05 16.23
N ASP A 343 20.14 -11.20 15.88
CA ASP A 343 20.05 -9.75 16.09
C ASP A 343 18.96 -9.14 15.21
N LEU A 344 18.72 -9.74 14.03
CA LEU A 344 17.64 -9.32 13.14
C LEU A 344 16.27 -9.49 13.80
N ASP A 345 16.03 -10.61 14.48
CA ASP A 345 14.74 -10.86 15.12
C ASP A 345 14.48 -9.83 16.23
N CYS A 346 15.52 -9.48 16.98
CA CYS A 346 15.48 -8.40 17.98
C CYS A 346 15.19 -7.02 17.35
N LEU A 347 15.89 -6.67 16.26
CA LEU A 347 15.62 -5.42 15.53
C LEU A 347 14.18 -5.35 15.01
N LEU A 348 13.66 -6.44 14.47
CA LEU A 348 12.29 -6.49 13.96
C LEU A 348 11.26 -6.36 15.09
N GLU A 349 11.51 -6.99 16.23
CA GLU A 349 10.61 -6.93 17.39
C GLU A 349 10.57 -5.53 18.02
N PHE A 350 11.72 -4.91 18.26
CA PHE A 350 11.81 -3.70 19.09
C PHE A 350 12.12 -2.43 18.32
N GLY A 351 12.70 -2.50 17.12
CA GLY A 351 13.11 -1.31 16.37
C GLY A 351 11.95 -0.39 16.01
N GLY A 352 10.73 -0.92 15.86
CA GLY A 352 9.52 -0.14 15.64
C GLY A 352 9.08 0.73 16.84
N MET A 353 9.66 0.51 18.03
CA MET A 353 9.39 1.28 19.24
C MET A 353 10.26 2.54 19.34
N SER A 354 11.28 2.68 18.49
CA SER A 354 12.18 3.83 18.54
C SER A 354 11.45 5.13 18.22
N ARG A 355 11.79 6.19 18.97
CA ARG A 355 11.43 7.58 18.68
C ARG A 355 12.55 8.35 17.99
N LEU A 356 13.58 7.64 17.56
CA LEU A 356 14.68 8.16 16.76
C LEU A 356 14.72 7.43 15.41
N PRO A 357 15.32 8.04 14.38
CA PRO A 357 15.89 7.33 13.25
C PRO A 357 16.65 6.08 13.70
N VAL A 358 16.31 4.91 13.14
CA VAL A 358 17.08 3.68 13.36
C VAL A 358 18.11 3.53 12.24
N MET A 359 19.38 3.57 12.61
CA MET A 359 20.52 3.32 11.73
C MET A 359 21.13 1.96 12.04
N VAL A 360 21.26 1.10 11.02
CA VAL A 360 21.86 -0.23 11.20
C VAL A 360 23.32 -0.24 10.75
N ARG A 361 24.17 -0.85 11.57
CA ARG A 361 25.57 -1.18 11.25
C ARG A 361 25.76 -2.69 11.22
N THR A 362 26.39 -3.20 10.16
CA THR A 362 26.80 -4.60 10.08
C THR A 362 27.90 -4.75 9.04
N ASP A 363 28.80 -5.71 9.22
CA ASP A 363 29.82 -6.08 8.21
C ASP A 363 29.36 -7.24 7.30
N ARG A 364 28.09 -7.67 7.46
CA ARG A 364 27.55 -8.84 6.76
C ARG A 364 26.48 -8.44 5.75
N ALA A 365 26.84 -8.45 4.47
CA ALA A 365 25.94 -8.11 3.37
C ALA A 365 24.58 -8.84 3.40
N ARG A 366 24.56 -10.13 3.75
CA ARG A 366 23.30 -10.90 3.87
C ARG A 366 22.43 -10.43 5.04
N LEU A 367 23.03 -10.01 6.14
CA LEU A 367 22.30 -9.55 7.32
C LEU A 367 21.73 -8.16 7.06
N LEU A 368 22.48 -7.28 6.37
CA LEU A 368 21.99 -6.00 5.89
C LEU A 368 20.81 -6.17 4.93
N ASP A 369 20.97 -7.02 3.90
CA ASP A 369 19.91 -7.27 2.90
C ASP A 369 18.61 -7.74 3.59
N GLU A 370 18.69 -8.70 4.51
CA GLU A 370 17.53 -9.19 5.26
C GLU A 370 16.92 -8.15 6.21
N ALA A 371 17.74 -7.34 6.89
CA ALA A 371 17.27 -6.24 7.75
C ALA A 371 16.48 -5.21 6.95
N LEU A 372 17.06 -4.71 5.86
CA LEU A 372 16.41 -3.74 4.99
C LEU A 372 15.19 -4.32 4.29
N ARG A 373 15.22 -5.61 3.96
CA ARG A 373 14.10 -6.31 3.32
C ARG A 373 12.91 -6.46 4.26
N ARG A 374 13.12 -6.84 5.53
CA ARG A 374 12.04 -7.23 6.46
C ARG A 374 11.56 -6.11 7.38
N PHE A 375 12.42 -5.14 7.72
CA PHE A 375 12.06 -4.08 8.67
C PHE A 375 10.83 -3.28 8.22
N PRO A 376 9.76 -3.15 9.01
CA PRO A 376 8.53 -2.50 8.59
C PRO A 376 8.66 -0.97 8.63
N GLY A 377 9.49 -0.43 7.73
CA GLY A 377 9.84 0.98 7.67
C GLY A 377 10.95 1.24 6.64
N ARG A 378 11.65 2.35 6.83
CA ARG A 378 12.80 2.79 6.03
C ARG A 378 13.96 3.07 6.98
N LEU A 379 14.99 2.24 6.93
CA LEU A 379 16.17 2.33 7.80
C LEU A 379 17.26 3.25 7.21
N LEU A 380 18.13 3.75 8.09
CA LEU A 380 19.44 4.26 7.71
C LEU A 380 20.48 3.14 7.73
N VAL A 381 21.52 3.26 6.91
CA VAL A 381 22.65 2.32 6.84
C VAL A 381 23.92 3.09 7.12
N ASP A 382 24.66 2.63 8.13
CA ASP A 382 25.93 3.23 8.50
C ASP A 382 27.04 2.84 7.51
N SER A 383 27.61 3.84 6.83
CA SER A 383 28.71 3.67 5.87
C SER A 383 30.08 3.41 6.50
N LEU A 384 30.20 3.52 7.82
CA LEU A 384 31.45 3.28 8.55
C LEU A 384 31.74 1.79 8.83
N CYS A 385 30.91 0.87 8.35
CA CYS A 385 31.16 -0.57 8.43
C CYS A 385 32.29 -1.02 7.46
N GLU A 386 32.72 -2.28 7.58
CA GLU A 386 33.81 -2.84 6.77
C GLU A 386 33.42 -3.15 5.31
N MET A 387 32.13 -3.03 4.96
CA MET A 387 31.67 -3.27 3.60
C MET A 387 32.06 -2.15 2.63
N GLU A 388 32.40 -2.51 1.39
CA GLU A 388 32.67 -1.52 0.36
C GLU A 388 31.41 -0.67 0.06
N ARG A 389 31.57 0.65 0.02
CA ARG A 389 30.46 1.59 -0.20
C ARG A 389 29.58 1.29 -1.42
N PRO A 390 30.10 0.88 -2.60
CA PRO A 390 29.25 0.50 -3.73
C PRO A 390 28.32 -0.67 -3.44
N LEU A 391 28.75 -1.65 -2.63
CA LEU A 391 27.91 -2.78 -2.23
C LEU A 391 26.82 -2.33 -1.25
N LEU A 392 27.15 -1.46 -0.30
CA LEU A 392 26.18 -0.86 0.63
C LEU A 392 25.09 -0.08 -0.12
N GLU A 393 25.49 0.80 -1.03
CA GLU A 393 24.58 1.59 -1.86
C GLU A 393 23.71 0.69 -2.74
N GLU A 394 24.27 -0.40 -3.30
CA GLU A 394 23.49 -1.38 -4.08
C GLU A 394 22.41 -2.06 -3.23
N ILE A 395 22.76 -2.54 -2.03
CA ILE A 395 21.81 -3.22 -1.13
C ILE A 395 20.76 -2.22 -0.63
N ALA A 396 21.17 -1.03 -0.22
CA ALA A 396 20.28 0.03 0.27
C ALA A 396 19.27 0.46 -0.80
N ALA A 397 19.72 0.66 -2.05
CA ALA A 397 18.88 1.08 -3.15
C ALA A 397 17.76 0.08 -3.50
N ARG A 398 17.94 -1.23 -3.24
CA ARG A 398 16.89 -2.24 -3.47
C ARG A 398 15.65 -1.96 -2.64
N TYR A 399 15.84 -1.49 -1.41
CA TYR A 399 14.80 -1.33 -0.39
C TYR A 399 14.49 0.12 -0.04
N GLY A 400 15.15 1.07 -0.73
CA GLY A 400 14.96 2.49 -0.51
C GLY A 400 15.59 3.00 0.79
N ALA A 401 16.55 2.30 1.38
CA ALA A 401 17.26 2.77 2.58
C ALA A 401 18.21 3.93 2.23
N VAL A 402 18.56 4.73 3.24
CA VAL A 402 19.52 5.85 3.10
C VAL A 402 20.87 5.42 3.66
N VAL A 403 21.94 5.60 2.90
CA VAL A 403 23.31 5.34 3.36
C VAL A 403 23.88 6.65 3.90
N PHE A 404 24.34 6.65 5.15
CA PHE A 404 24.93 7.81 5.79
C PHE A 404 26.42 7.61 6.10
#